data_AF-A0A106C3H0-F1
#
_entry.id   AF-A0A106C3H0-F1
#
_cell.length_a   1.000
_cell.length_b   1.000
_cell.length_c   1.000
_cell.angle_alpha   90.00
_cell.angle_beta   90.00
_cell.angle_gamma   90.00
#
_symmetry.space_group_name_H-M   'P 1'
#
loop_
_entity.id
_entity.type
_entity.pdbx_description
1 polymer ?
#
loop_
_entity_poly.entity_id
_entity_poly.type
_entity_poly.pdbx_seq_one_letter_code
_entity_poly.pdbx_strand_id
1 'polypeptide(L)'
;MSIGGFDTSFVSCQDYDLWTRLIIKYGNARRINVTSYVINDNGTSERMINSKNGTVGYTQFHNKHQHLMTKANLANQRFMQTRRLKQPLTINEMITQIGTGHLKSKLRYFLSSDLKIVRYLHHKIYRKG
;
A
#
# COMPACT_ATOMS: atom_id res chain seq x y z
N MET A 1 8.13 10.55 -27.24
CA MET A 1 7.04 10.14 -26.32
C MET A 1 6.78 11.25 -25.32
N SER A 2 5.58 11.80 -25.28
CA SER A 2 5.32 13.13 -24.69
C SER A 2 5.46 13.22 -23.15
N ILE A 3 5.59 12.09 -22.44
CA ILE A 3 5.73 12.02 -20.98
C ILE A 3 7.08 11.44 -20.52
N GLY A 4 7.97 11.09 -21.44
CA GLY A 4 9.31 10.59 -21.10
C GLY A 4 9.40 9.12 -20.64
N GLY A 5 8.33 8.33 -20.72
CA GLY A 5 8.36 6.90 -20.36
C GLY A 5 8.45 6.67 -18.84
N PHE A 6 9.03 5.55 -18.42
CA PHE A 6 9.25 5.23 -17.01
C PHE A 6 10.35 6.11 -16.40
N ASP A 7 10.14 6.54 -15.15
CA ASP A 7 11.14 7.30 -14.40
C ASP A 7 12.17 6.32 -13.79
N THR A 8 13.39 6.32 -14.32
CA THR A 8 14.45 5.40 -13.90
C THR A 8 15.01 5.72 -12.51
N SER A 9 14.68 6.87 -11.93
CA SER A 9 15.05 7.21 -10.55
C SER A 9 14.24 6.43 -9.51
N PHE A 10 13.07 5.91 -9.88
CA PHE A 10 12.23 5.11 -9.00
C PHE A 10 12.80 3.70 -8.84
N VAL A 11 13.06 3.28 -7.60
CA VAL A 11 13.57 1.93 -7.29
C VAL A 11 12.46 0.88 -7.26
N SER A 12 11.21 1.32 -7.11
CA SER A 12 9.98 0.55 -7.27
C SER A 12 8.81 1.52 -7.52
N CYS A 13 7.60 1.03 -7.84
CA CYS A 13 6.43 1.88 -8.15
C CYS A 13 6.58 2.77 -9.40
N GLN A 14 7.44 2.40 -10.34
CA GLN A 14 7.61 3.08 -11.63
C GLN A 14 6.32 3.10 -12.46
N ASP A 15 5.56 2.01 -12.39
CA ASP A 15 4.24 1.87 -12.99
C ASP A 15 3.24 2.87 -12.41
N TYR A 16 3.22 3.04 -11.09
CA TYR A 16 2.31 3.99 -10.42
C TYR A 16 2.63 5.44 -10.85
N ASP A 17 3.91 5.80 -10.89
CA ASP A 17 4.35 7.11 -11.38
C ASP A 17 3.95 7.34 -12.85
N LEU A 18 4.19 6.35 -13.71
CA LEU A 18 3.84 6.42 -15.12
C LEU A 18 2.34 6.63 -15.33
N TRP A 19 1.51 5.80 -14.69
CA TRP A 19 0.05 5.92 -14.79
C TRP A 19 -0.46 7.25 -14.26
N THR A 20 0.12 7.76 -13.16
CA THR A 20 -0.25 9.06 -12.61
C THR A 20 0.06 10.19 -13.60
N ARG A 21 1.26 10.19 -14.21
CA ARG A 21 1.63 11.18 -15.24
C ARG A 21 0.76 11.09 -16.49
N LEU A 22 0.37 9.88 -16.90
CA LEU A 22 -0.57 9.68 -18.01
C LEU A 22 -1.93 10.31 -17.69
N ILE A 23 -2.47 10.08 -16.49
CA ILE A 23 -3.76 10.64 -16.06
C ILE A 23 -3.71 12.17 -15.98
N ILE A 24 -2.63 12.74 -15.44
CA ILE A 24 -2.45 14.20 -15.37
C ILE A 24 -2.46 14.80 -16.79
N LYS A 25 -1.80 14.14 -17.75
CA LYS A 25 -1.64 14.67 -19.11
C LYS A 25 -2.87 14.45 -19.99
N TYR A 26 -3.51 13.29 -19.89
CA TYR A 26 -4.52 12.83 -20.85
C TYR A 26 -5.92 12.71 -20.25
N GLY A 27 -6.06 12.97 -18.94
CA GLY A 27 -7.34 12.91 -18.24
C GLY A 27 -7.66 11.54 -17.65
N ASN A 28 -8.92 11.36 -17.27
CA ASN A 28 -9.35 10.25 -16.43
C ASN A 28 -9.11 8.87 -17.07
N ALA A 29 -8.48 7.97 -16.32
CA ALA A 29 -8.38 6.57 -16.69
C ALA A 29 -9.73 5.85 -16.59
N ARG A 30 -9.99 4.92 -17.52
CA ARG A 30 -11.19 4.07 -17.53
C ARG A 30 -10.80 2.62 -17.20
N ARG A 31 -11.56 1.97 -16.33
CA ARG A 31 -11.37 0.56 -15.98
C ARG A 31 -12.36 -0.31 -16.74
N ILE A 32 -11.88 -1.30 -17.47
CA ILE A 32 -12.72 -2.35 -18.07
C ILE A 32 -13.21 -3.32 -16.99
N ASN A 33 -14.44 -3.82 -17.14
CA ASN A 33 -15.04 -4.77 -16.19
C ASN A 33 -14.72 -6.24 -16.50
N VAL A 34 -13.97 -6.50 -17.58
CA VAL A 34 -13.62 -7.85 -18.03
C VAL A 34 -12.17 -8.14 -17.68
N THR A 35 -11.91 -9.34 -17.17
CA THR A 35 -10.56 -9.83 -16.92
C THR A 35 -9.87 -10.12 -18.24
N SER A 36 -9.01 -9.20 -18.71
CA SER A 36 -8.30 -9.32 -19.98
C SER A 36 -6.78 -9.55 -19.84
N TYR A 37 -6.26 -9.53 -18.61
CA TYR A 37 -4.82 -9.64 -18.35
C TYR A 37 -4.46 -11.04 -17.85
N VAL A 38 -3.54 -11.71 -18.55
CA VAL A 38 -2.96 -12.98 -18.12
C VAL A 38 -1.68 -12.69 -17.36
N ILE A 39 -1.65 -13.04 -16.08
CA ILE A 39 -0.46 -12.93 -15.25
C ILE A 39 0.32 -14.23 -15.39
N ASN A 40 1.50 -14.16 -16.01
CA ASN A 40 2.45 -15.25 -16.00
C ASN A 40 3.23 -15.22 -14.67
N ASP A 41 2.69 -15.89 -13.66
CA ASP A 41 3.40 -16.14 -12.41
C ASP A 41 4.04 -17.52 -12.48
N ASN A 42 5.35 -17.54 -12.69
CA ASN A 42 6.11 -18.79 -12.85
C ASN A 42 6.36 -19.49 -11.51
N GLY A 43 5.76 -19.03 -10.40
CA GLY A 43 5.94 -19.57 -9.04
C GLY A 43 7.35 -19.35 -8.46
N THR A 44 8.31 -18.95 -9.28
CA THR A 44 9.70 -18.61 -8.94
C THR A 44 9.89 -17.11 -8.69
N SER A 45 8.83 -16.31 -8.84
CA SER A 45 8.90 -14.91 -8.48
C SER A 45 9.06 -14.83 -6.96
N GLU A 46 10.30 -14.64 -6.50
CA GLU A 46 10.55 -14.07 -5.18
C GLU A 46 9.82 -12.73 -5.20
N ARG A 47 8.56 -12.75 -4.74
CA ARG A 47 7.68 -11.60 -4.84
C ARG A 47 8.44 -10.47 -4.16
N MET A 48 8.72 -9.37 -4.89
CA MET A 48 9.41 -8.16 -4.40
C MET A 48 8.58 -7.42 -3.33
N ILE A 49 7.96 -8.17 -2.41
CA ILE A 49 7.02 -7.75 -1.39
C ILE A 49 7.75 -7.30 -0.13
N ASN A 50 8.95 -7.82 0.12
CA ASN A 50 9.74 -7.50 1.31
C ASN A 50 11.11 -6.87 1.00
N SER A 51 11.32 -6.32 -0.20
CA SER A 51 12.58 -5.61 -0.47
C SER A 51 12.55 -4.21 0.15
N LYS A 52 13.68 -3.75 0.72
CA LYS A 52 13.85 -2.36 1.18
C LYS A 52 13.45 -1.35 0.09
N ASN A 53 13.66 -1.72 -1.17
CA ASN A 53 13.30 -0.94 -2.36
C ASN A 53 11.79 -0.68 -2.47
N GLY A 54 10.94 -1.60 -2.00
CA GLY A 54 9.49 -1.40 -1.95
C GLY A 54 9.11 -0.18 -1.09
N THR A 55 9.69 -0.08 0.10
CA THR A 55 9.46 1.06 1.00
C THR A 55 9.96 2.37 0.38
N VAL A 56 11.17 2.34 -0.18
CA VAL A 56 11.77 3.54 -0.79
C VAL A 56 10.92 4.03 -1.96
N GLY A 57 10.46 3.15 -2.85
CA GLY A 57 9.61 3.55 -3.98
C GLY A 57 8.24 4.11 -3.56
N TYR A 58 7.65 3.61 -2.46
CA TYR A 58 6.44 4.24 -1.89
C TYR A 58 6.71 5.66 -1.39
N THR A 59 7.82 5.88 -0.71
CA THR A 59 8.23 7.22 -0.28
C THR A 59 8.51 8.13 -1.48
N GLN A 60 9.19 7.63 -2.52
CA GLN A 60 9.42 8.38 -3.77
C GLN A 60 8.10 8.79 -4.42
N PHE A 61 7.16 7.84 -4.55
CA PHE A 61 5.83 8.09 -5.11
C PHE A 61 5.06 9.13 -4.31
N HIS A 62 5.04 8.96 -2.98
CA HIS A 62 4.38 9.88 -2.07
C HIS A 62 4.93 11.29 -2.21
N ASN A 63 6.25 11.45 -2.12
CA ASN A 63 6.88 12.78 -2.19
C ASN A 63 6.58 13.48 -3.52
N LYS A 64 6.61 12.74 -4.63
CA LYS A 64 6.36 13.28 -5.97
C LYS A 64 4.89 13.68 -6.19
N HIS A 65 3.94 12.89 -5.69
CA HIS A 65 2.52 13.03 -6.07
C HIS A 65 1.57 13.45 -4.93
N GLN A 66 2.02 13.56 -3.68
CA GLN A 66 1.16 13.88 -2.52
C GLN A 66 0.35 15.17 -2.68
N HIS A 67 0.87 16.16 -3.40
CA HIS A 67 0.20 17.45 -3.63
C HIS A 67 -1.06 17.31 -4.48
N LEU A 68 -1.22 16.20 -5.20
CA LEU A 68 -2.41 15.88 -6.01
C LEU A 68 -3.45 15.06 -5.23
N MET A 69 -3.12 14.63 -4.02
CA MET A 69 -3.91 13.67 -3.26
C MET A 69 -4.83 14.37 -2.27
N THR A 70 -6.09 13.91 -2.21
CA THR A 70 -6.99 14.31 -1.12
C THR A 70 -6.51 13.75 0.22
N LYS A 71 -7.00 14.30 1.33
CA LYS A 71 -6.74 13.75 2.68
C LYS A 71 -7.05 12.25 2.78
N ALA A 72 -8.12 11.80 2.11
CA ALA A 72 -8.47 10.38 2.06
C ALA A 72 -7.47 9.53 1.27
N ASN A 73 -6.97 10.04 0.13
CA ASN A 73 -5.93 9.36 -0.63
C ASN A 73 -4.63 9.25 0.17
N LEU A 74 -4.22 10.33 0.86
CA LEU A 74 -3.05 10.33 1.72
C LEU A 74 -3.17 9.33 2.88
N ALA A 75 -4.35 9.26 3.52
CA ALA A 75 -4.61 8.26 4.55
C ALA A 75 -4.49 6.84 4.01
N ASN A 76 -5.07 6.54 2.84
CA ASN A 76 -4.94 5.23 2.21
C ASN A 76 -3.50 4.89 1.84
N GLN A 77 -2.73 5.84 1.32
CA GLN A 77 -1.31 5.63 1.00
C GLN A 77 -0.52 5.26 2.25
N ARG A 78 -0.73 5.99 3.36
CA ARG A 78 -0.13 5.66 4.67
C ARG A 78 -0.50 4.25 5.11
N PHE A 79 -1.77 3.87 5.00
CA PHE A 79 -2.21 2.52 5.35
C PHE A 79 -1.51 1.43 4.50
N MET A 80 -1.33 1.65 3.20
CA MET A 80 -0.60 0.71 2.34
C MET A 80 0.87 0.61 2.73
N GLN A 81 1.49 1.73 3.13
CA GLN A 81 2.86 1.75 3.64
C GLN A 81 2.98 0.97 4.96
N THR A 82 2.10 1.21 5.93
CA THR A 82 2.05 0.47 7.21
C THR A 82 1.94 -1.04 6.97
N ARG A 83 1.06 -1.46 6.05
CA ARG A 83 0.89 -2.87 5.70
C ARG A 83 2.16 -3.49 5.12
N ARG A 84 2.85 -2.78 4.22
CA ARG A 84 4.09 -3.25 3.60
C ARG A 84 5.24 -3.34 4.59
N LEU A 85 5.33 -2.37 5.49
CA LEU A 85 6.31 -2.34 6.57
C LEU A 85 5.99 -3.35 7.69
N LYS A 86 4.83 -4.02 7.64
CA LYS A 86 4.33 -4.93 8.68
C LYS A 86 4.31 -4.27 10.06
N GLN A 87 4.08 -2.96 10.10
CA GLN A 87 3.98 -2.20 11.34
C GLN A 87 2.57 -2.33 11.92
N PRO A 88 2.43 -2.37 13.26
CA PRO A 88 1.12 -2.37 13.87
C PRO A 88 0.38 -1.07 13.53
N LEU A 89 -0.91 -1.19 13.22
CA LEU A 89 -1.77 -0.01 13.08
C LEU A 89 -2.26 0.40 14.47
N THR A 90 -1.90 1.60 14.92
CA THR A 90 -2.32 2.09 16.24
C THR A 90 -3.79 2.50 16.26
N ILE A 91 -4.39 2.62 17.45
CA ILE A 91 -5.78 3.09 17.61
C ILE A 91 -5.96 4.49 17.01
N ASN A 92 -5.02 5.40 17.30
CA ASN A 92 -5.06 6.78 16.79
C ASN A 92 -5.03 6.79 15.25
N GLU A 93 -4.12 6.01 14.66
CA GLU A 93 -4.07 5.87 13.20
C GLU A 93 -5.37 5.27 12.66
N MET A 94 -5.94 4.26 13.30
CA MET A 94 -7.21 3.66 12.89
C MET A 94 -8.35 4.68 12.86
N ILE A 95 -8.43 5.58 13.84
CA ILE A 95 -9.42 6.68 13.86
C ILE A 95 -9.23 7.59 12.64
N THR A 96 -7.99 8.00 12.33
CA THR A 96 -7.71 8.84 11.15
C THR A 96 -8.01 8.17 9.81
N GLN A 97 -8.21 6.85 9.81
CA GLN A 97 -8.47 6.05 8.62
C GLN A 97 -9.97 5.79 8.38
N ILE A 98 -10.84 6.22 9.29
CA ILE A 98 -12.30 6.13 9.15
C ILE A 98 -12.75 7.03 7.98
N GLY A 99 -13.68 6.53 7.16
CA GLY A 99 -14.25 7.29 6.04
C GLY A 99 -13.36 7.44 4.81
N THR A 100 -12.10 6.96 4.84
CA THR A 100 -11.16 7.13 3.71
C THR A 100 -11.17 5.95 2.73
N GLY A 101 -12.07 4.97 2.90
CA GLY A 101 -12.16 3.76 2.05
C GLY A 101 -11.40 2.56 2.62
N HIS A 102 -11.54 1.39 1.99
CA HIS A 102 -10.93 0.12 2.43
C HIS A 102 -11.22 -0.30 3.89
N LEU A 103 -12.33 0.16 4.48
CA LEU A 103 -12.65 -0.06 5.90
C LEU A 103 -12.55 -1.53 6.33
N LYS A 104 -13.11 -2.47 5.54
CA LYS A 104 -13.03 -3.91 5.82
C LYS A 104 -11.59 -4.41 5.91
N SER A 105 -10.72 -3.98 4.99
CA SER A 105 -9.30 -4.36 5.00
C SER A 105 -8.55 -3.72 6.16
N LYS A 106 -8.88 -2.48 6.52
CA LYS A 106 -8.27 -1.75 7.64
C LYS A 106 -8.63 -2.37 8.98
N LEU A 107 -9.92 -2.66 9.20
CA LEU A 107 -10.40 -3.35 10.40
C LEU A 107 -9.75 -4.72 10.56
N ARG A 108 -9.73 -5.53 9.49
CA ARG A 108 -9.05 -6.83 9.50
C ARG A 108 -7.58 -6.67 9.85
N TYR A 109 -6.89 -5.73 9.21
CA TYR A 109 -5.46 -5.52 9.46
C TYR A 109 -5.21 -5.07 10.90
N PHE A 110 -5.96 -4.09 11.41
CA PHE A 110 -5.89 -3.60 12.78
C PHE A 110 -5.97 -4.75 13.79
N LEU A 111 -7.02 -5.58 13.70
CA LEU A 111 -7.23 -6.74 14.57
C LEU A 111 -6.11 -7.79 14.47
N SER A 112 -5.57 -8.00 13.27
CA SER A 112 -4.48 -8.98 13.06
C SER A 112 -3.08 -8.45 13.40
N SER A 113 -2.88 -7.13 13.34
CA SER A 113 -1.57 -6.49 13.46
C SER A 113 -1.20 -6.16 14.91
N ASP A 114 -2.20 -6.10 15.80
CA ASP A 114 -1.97 -5.96 17.24
C ASP A 114 -1.57 -7.30 17.87
N LEU A 115 -0.41 -7.78 17.44
CA LEU A 115 0.24 -8.97 17.98
C LEU A 115 0.55 -8.83 19.48
N LYS A 116 0.44 -7.64 20.09
CA LYS A 116 0.61 -7.48 21.53
C LYS A 116 -0.53 -8.12 22.30
N ILE A 117 -1.77 -7.99 21.86
CA ILE A 117 -2.94 -8.62 22.51
C ILE A 117 -2.86 -10.14 22.34
N VAL A 118 -2.55 -10.63 21.14
CA VAL A 118 -2.39 -12.07 20.88
C VAL A 118 -1.22 -12.64 21.68
N ARG A 119 -0.07 -11.95 21.71
CA ARG A 119 1.11 -12.36 22.49
C ARG A 119 0.86 -12.26 23.99
N TYR A 120 0.11 -11.27 24.45
CA TYR A 120 -0.34 -11.14 25.85
C TYR A 120 -1.29 -12.27 26.25
N LEU A 121 -2.31 -12.58 25.44
CA LEU A 121 -3.24 -13.68 25.66
C LEU A 121 -2.52 -15.03 25.62
N HIS A 122 -1.65 -15.25 24.65
CA HIS A 122 -0.80 -16.44 24.56
C HIS A 122 0.08 -16.57 25.81
N HIS A 123 0.71 -15.48 26.27
CA HIS A 123 1.52 -15.50 27.49
C HIS A 123 0.69 -15.77 28.75
N LYS A 124 -0.54 -15.27 28.82
CA LYS A 124 -1.47 -15.46 29.94
C LYS A 124 -2.04 -16.88 30.00
N ILE A 125 -2.28 -17.51 28.84
CA ILE A 125 -2.85 -18.86 28.74
C ILE A 125 -1.78 -19.93 28.99
N TYR A 126 -0.56 -19.76 28.44
CA TYR A 126 0.48 -20.80 28.48
C TYR A 126 1.50 -20.68 29.64
N ARG A 127 1.38 -19.67 30.51
CA ARG A 127 2.28 -19.50 31.68
C ARG A 127 1.59 -19.73 33.02
N LYS A 128 0.42 -20.40 33.00
CA LYS A 128 -0.34 -20.86 34.16
C LYS A 128 -0.46 -22.40 34.21
N GLY A 129 0.49 -23.10 33.59
CA GLY A 129 0.72 -24.54 33.74
C GLY A 129 2.07 -24.77 34.40
#